data_AF-A0A7C1NQU6-F1
#
_entry.id   AF-A0A7C1NQU6-F1
#
_cell.length_a   1.000
_cell.length_b   1.000
_cell.length_c   1.000
_cell.angle_alpha   90.00
_cell.angle_beta   90.00
_cell.angle_gamma   90.00
#
_symmetry.space_group_name_H-M   'P 1'
#
loop_
_entity.id
_entity.type
_entity.pdbx_description
1 polymer ?
#
loop_
_entity_poly.entity_id
_entity_poly.type
_entity_poly.pdbx_seq_one_letter_code
_entity_poly.pdbx_strand_id
1 'polypeptide(L)'
;MKLEHIAFLGRTFKEYLDMFGLSEDDLKGENVLDCPAGPSSFAAEALAKDFKATACDPCYSLTTDALQEKAQEDLTHVFDAMDAASGNYVWNYYENKEQVISRRKEATELFLGDFEDGLFEERYVEVFLKCPSKKCYVLKFHWP
;
A
#
# COMPACT_ATOMS: atom_id res chain seq x y z
N MET A 1 -19.44 -9.63 -6.87
CA MET A 1 -18.97 -8.25 -6.68
C MET A 1 -17.94 -7.96 -7.76
N LYS A 2 -18.18 -6.97 -8.61
CA LYS A 2 -17.24 -6.52 -9.65
C LYS A 2 -16.50 -5.31 -9.05
N LEU A 3 -15.17 -5.39 -8.94
CA LEU A 3 -14.36 -4.23 -8.55
C LEU A 3 -14.13 -3.43 -9.84
N GLU A 4 -14.87 -2.34 -10.02
CA GLU A 4 -14.68 -1.46 -11.18
C GLU A 4 -13.49 -0.51 -10.99
N HIS A 5 -13.03 -0.38 -9.75
CA HIS A 5 -11.94 0.51 -9.36
C HIS A 5 -11.03 -0.20 -8.33
N ILE A 6 -9.72 -0.15 -8.55
CA ILE A 6 -8.71 -0.63 -7.61
C ILE A 6 -8.10 0.62 -6.98
N ALA A 7 -8.33 0.79 -5.67
CA ALA A 7 -7.82 1.95 -4.95
C ALA A 7 -6.30 1.85 -4.74
N PHE A 8 -5.60 2.92 -5.08
CA PHE A 8 -4.18 3.12 -4.89
C PHE A 8 -3.94 3.69 -3.49
N LEU A 9 -3.94 2.81 -2.49
CA LEU A 9 -3.75 3.15 -1.08
C LEU A 9 -2.67 2.28 -0.45
N GLY A 10 -1.77 2.93 0.30
CA GLY A 10 -0.63 2.29 0.92
C GLY A 10 -0.76 2.17 2.44
N ARG A 11 0.14 1.42 3.05
CA ARG A 11 0.31 1.33 4.51
C ARG A 11 1.77 1.61 4.88
N THR A 12 1.99 1.94 6.13
CA THR A 12 3.32 2.14 6.71
C THR A 12 4.03 0.81 6.99
N PHE A 13 5.34 0.86 7.21
CA PHE A 13 6.15 -0.30 7.58
C PHE A 13 5.60 -1.01 8.82
N LYS A 14 5.26 -0.22 9.86
CA LYS A 14 4.69 -0.75 11.11
C LYS A 14 3.34 -1.43 10.89
N GLU A 15 2.47 -0.84 10.07
CA GLU A 15 1.16 -1.43 9.76
C GLU A 15 1.29 -2.79 9.07
N TYR A 16 2.25 -2.96 8.15
CA TYR A 16 2.50 -4.26 7.54
C TYR A 16 3.05 -5.29 8.53
N LEU A 17 4.01 -4.91 9.38
CA LEU A 17 4.50 -5.81 10.41
C LEU A 17 3.36 -6.31 11.31
N ASP A 18 2.49 -5.40 11.75
CA ASP A 18 1.33 -5.76 12.57
C ASP A 18 0.31 -6.61 11.81
N MET A 19 0.06 -6.27 10.54
CA MET A 19 -0.91 -6.96 9.69
C MET A 19 -0.52 -8.41 9.42
N PHE A 20 0.78 -8.66 9.26
CA PHE A 20 1.31 -9.99 8.97
C PHE A 20 1.87 -10.72 10.19
N GLY A 21 1.86 -10.10 11.37
CA GLY A 21 2.44 -10.66 12.58
C GLY A 21 3.95 -10.87 12.48
N LEU A 22 4.64 -9.99 11.76
CA LEU A 22 6.08 -10.01 11.54
C LEU A 22 6.80 -9.07 12.52
N SER A 23 8.08 -9.36 12.75
CA SER A 23 9.02 -8.49 13.44
C SER A 23 10.13 -8.04 12.49
N GLU A 24 10.90 -7.02 12.90
CA GLU A 24 12.09 -6.61 12.15
C GLU A 24 13.14 -7.74 12.06
N ASP A 25 13.19 -8.65 13.04
CA ASP A 25 14.10 -9.80 13.02
C ASP A 25 13.74 -10.79 11.90
N ASP A 26 12.46 -10.95 11.57
CA ASP A 26 12.00 -11.80 10.48
C ASP A 26 12.42 -11.26 9.09
N LEU A 27 12.74 -9.97 9.00
CA LEU A 27 13.17 -9.32 7.76
C LEU A 27 14.70 -9.29 7.59
N LYS A 28 15.47 -9.56 8.65
CA LYS A 28 16.93 -9.46 8.61
C LYS A 28 17.54 -10.48 7.66
N GLY A 29 18.23 -9.98 6.63
CA GLY A 29 18.91 -10.80 5.65
C GLY A 29 18.02 -11.32 4.52
N GLU A 30 16.71 -11.06 4.59
CA GLU A 30 15.75 -11.42 3.56
C GLU A 30 15.62 -10.33 2.49
N ASN A 31 15.06 -10.70 1.33
CA ASN A 31 14.62 -9.75 0.31
C ASN A 31 13.09 -9.76 0.28
N VAL A 32 12.47 -8.64 0.65
CA VAL A 32 11.01 -8.53 0.74
C VAL A 32 10.43 -8.03 -0.58
N LEU A 33 9.34 -8.65 -1.02
CA LEU A 33 8.55 -8.20 -2.16
C LEU A 33 7.18 -7.73 -1.68
N ASP A 34 6.86 -6.46 -1.91
CA ASP A 34 5.53 -5.88 -1.70
C ASP A 34 4.78 -5.81 -3.04
N CYS A 35 3.68 -6.55 -3.17
CA CYS A 35 2.96 -6.67 -4.44
C CYS A 35 1.47 -7.06 -4.30
N PRO A 36 0.51 -6.24 -4.78
CA PRO A 36 0.68 -4.86 -5.23
C PRO A 36 0.93 -3.91 -4.06
N ALA A 37 1.90 -3.01 -4.21
CA ALA A 37 2.37 -2.14 -3.13
C ALA A 37 1.54 -0.84 -2.98
N GLY A 38 0.95 -0.32 -4.06
CA GLY A 38 0.32 0.99 -4.03
C GLY A 38 1.29 2.11 -3.60
N PRO A 39 0.81 3.18 -2.96
CA PRO A 39 1.66 4.20 -2.35
C PRO A 39 2.05 3.82 -0.90
N SER A 40 2.47 2.56 -0.67
CA SER A 40 2.99 2.15 0.64
C SER A 40 4.37 2.75 0.88
N SER A 41 4.61 3.22 2.11
CA SER A 41 5.94 3.67 2.55
C SER A 41 6.84 2.52 3.00
N PHE A 42 6.40 1.26 2.91
CA PHE A 42 7.18 0.11 3.40
C PHE A 42 8.57 0.06 2.78
N ALA A 43 8.70 0.24 1.46
CA ALA A 43 10.01 0.18 0.80
C ALA A 43 10.92 1.35 1.20
N ALA A 44 10.38 2.57 1.32
CA ALA A 44 11.10 3.76 1.78
C ALA A 44 11.62 3.60 3.23
N GLU A 45 10.73 3.18 4.13
CA GLU A 45 11.05 2.96 5.54
C GLU A 45 11.99 1.76 5.74
N ALA A 46 11.83 0.69 4.94
CA ALA A 46 12.72 -0.46 4.94
C ALA A 46 14.14 -0.04 4.56
N LEU A 47 14.30 0.77 3.51
CA LEU A 47 15.61 1.30 3.12
C LEU A 47 16.25 2.10 4.26
N ALA A 48 15.47 3.00 4.90
CA ALA A 48 15.96 3.80 6.03
C ALA A 48 16.39 2.96 7.26
N LYS A 49 16.00 1.68 7.30
CA LYS A 49 16.33 0.69 8.33
C LYS A 49 17.33 -0.38 7.85
N ASP A 50 17.96 -0.19 6.70
CA ASP A 50 18.90 -1.13 6.07
C ASP A 50 18.28 -2.50 5.68
N PHE A 51 16.96 -2.55 5.47
CA PHE A 51 16.27 -3.72 4.92
C PHE A 51 16.15 -3.64 3.40
N LYS A 52 16.12 -4.81 2.76
CA LYS A 52 15.94 -4.93 1.31
C LYS A 52 14.48 -5.17 0.98
N ALA A 53 13.86 -4.22 0.31
CA ALA A 53 12.49 -4.31 -0.16
C ALA A 53 12.36 -3.83 -1.59
N THR A 54 11.59 -4.55 -2.40
CA THR A 54 11.13 -4.13 -3.72
C THR A 54 9.62 -4.04 -3.69
N ALA A 55 9.10 -2.88 -4.09
CA ALA A 55 7.67 -2.62 -4.24
C ALA A 55 7.28 -2.72 -5.71
N CYS A 56 6.14 -3.37 -5.97
CA CYS A 56 5.63 -3.58 -7.32
C CYS A 56 4.19 -3.09 -7.44
N ASP A 57 3.90 -2.24 -8.41
CA ASP A 57 2.55 -1.79 -8.70
C ASP A 57 2.40 -1.40 -10.18
N PRO A 58 1.27 -1.71 -10.84
CA PRO A 58 0.99 -1.24 -12.20
C PRO A 58 1.04 0.29 -12.35
N CYS A 59 0.79 1.05 -11.27
CA CYS A 59 0.75 2.51 -11.33
C CYS A 59 2.14 3.15 -11.40
N TYR A 60 3.23 2.41 -11.18
CA TYR A 60 4.58 2.99 -11.12
C TYR A 60 5.14 3.46 -12.47
N SER A 61 4.41 3.31 -13.58
CA SER A 61 4.70 4.01 -14.83
C SER A 61 4.21 5.47 -14.87
N LEU A 62 3.44 5.90 -13.87
CA LEU A 62 2.95 7.27 -13.74
C LEU A 62 4.04 8.19 -13.15
N THR A 63 3.90 9.49 -13.39
CA THR A 63 4.75 10.51 -12.77
C THR A 63 4.39 10.67 -11.29
N THR A 64 5.32 11.21 -10.50
CA THR A 64 5.12 11.54 -9.07
C THR A 64 3.86 12.41 -8.87
N ASP A 65 3.66 13.45 -9.69
CA ASP A 65 2.46 14.31 -9.63
C ASP A 65 1.17 13.52 -9.91
N ALA A 66 1.18 12.63 -10.91
CA ALA A 66 0.01 11.83 -11.26
C ALA A 66 -0.30 10.77 -10.19
N LEU A 67 0.72 10.21 -9.54
CA LEU A 67 0.58 9.32 -8.40
C LEU A 67 0.00 10.05 -7.18
N GLN A 68 0.44 11.28 -6.94
CA GLN A 68 -0.09 12.12 -5.87
C GLN A 68 -1.58 12.42 -6.09
N GLU A 69 -1.96 12.86 -7.29
CA GLU A 69 -3.35 13.11 -7.66
C GLU A 69 -4.20 11.85 -7.48
N LYS A 70 -3.74 10.71 -8.04
CA LYS A 70 -4.42 9.43 -7.92
C LYS A 70 -4.58 8.99 -6.47
N ALA A 71 -3.54 9.10 -5.65
CA ALA A 71 -3.61 8.76 -4.24
C ALA A 71 -4.63 9.63 -3.51
N GLN A 72 -4.68 10.93 -3.78
CA GLN A 72 -5.64 11.85 -3.17
C GLN A 72 -7.10 11.55 -3.57
N GLU A 73 -7.34 11.26 -4.85
CA GLU A 73 -8.66 10.87 -5.36
C GLU A 73 -9.14 9.56 -4.74
N ASP A 74 -8.29 8.53 -4.74
CA ASP A 74 -8.61 7.20 -4.22
C ASP A 74 -8.81 7.23 -2.71
N LEU A 75 -8.05 8.06 -2.01
CA LEU A 75 -8.21 8.32 -0.59
C LEU A 75 -9.60 8.90 -0.29
N THR A 76 -10.00 9.95 -1.02
CA THR A 76 -11.32 10.57 -0.87
C THR A 76 -12.42 9.55 -1.14
N HIS A 77 -12.33 8.82 -2.25
CA HIS A 77 -13.31 7.81 -2.64
C HIS A 77 -13.48 6.71 -1.59
N VAL A 78 -12.38 6.17 -1.07
CA VAL A 78 -12.44 5.11 -0.06
C VAL A 78 -13.02 5.64 1.25
N PHE A 79 -12.71 6.88 1.64
CA PHE A 79 -13.25 7.44 2.88
C PHE A 79 -14.74 7.76 2.82
N ASP A 80 -15.25 8.20 1.67
CA ASP A 80 -16.69 8.36 1.47
C ASP A 80 -17.39 7.00 1.54
N ALA A 81 -16.78 5.95 0.97
CA ALA A 81 -17.27 4.59 1.07
C ALA A 81 -17.20 4.03 2.51
N MET A 82 -16.21 4.43 3.31
CA MET A 82 -16.11 4.05 4.73
C MET A 82 -17.29 4.60 5.54
N ASP A 83 -17.73 5.85 5.30
CA ASP A 83 -18.86 6.43 6.03
C ASP A 83 -20.16 5.67 5.75
N ALA A 84 -20.38 5.35 4.47
CA ALA A 84 -21.53 4.55 4.03
C ALA A 84 -21.53 3.13 4.64
N ALA A 85 -20.36 2.61 5.03
CA ALA A 85 -20.15 1.29 5.59
C ALA A 85 -19.73 1.31 7.07
N SER A 86 -19.94 2.41 7.79
CA SER A 86 -19.42 2.63 9.14
C SER A 86 -19.75 1.52 10.14
N GLY A 87 -20.94 0.91 10.04
CA GLY A 87 -21.35 -0.23 10.87
C GLY A 87 -20.58 -1.54 10.65
N ASN A 88 -19.71 -1.62 9.64
CA ASN A 88 -18.90 -2.80 9.32
C ASN A 88 -17.46 -2.71 9.84
N TYR A 89 -17.06 -1.60 10.44
CA TYR A 89 -15.69 -1.39 10.92
C TYR A 89 -15.53 -1.75 12.40
N VAL A 90 -14.50 -2.54 12.68
CA VAL A 90 -14.06 -2.87 14.04
C VAL A 90 -12.81 -2.03 14.36
N TRP A 91 -12.90 -1.19 15.40
CA TRP A 91 -11.87 -0.22 15.79
C TRP A 91 -10.90 -0.76 16.85
N ASN A 92 -10.34 -1.96 16.60
CA ASN A 92 -9.39 -2.60 17.53
C ASN A 92 -7.93 -2.21 17.28
N TYR A 93 -7.59 -1.93 16.02
CA TYR A 93 -6.24 -1.51 15.63
C TYR A 93 -6.14 0.01 15.47
N TYR A 94 -7.11 0.60 14.77
CA TYR A 94 -7.22 2.04 14.64
C TYR A 94 -8.19 2.60 15.67
N GLU A 95 -7.87 3.77 16.21
CA GLU A 95 -8.71 4.51 17.15
C GLU A 95 -10.01 5.00 16.52
N ASN A 96 -9.93 5.49 15.29
CA ASN A 96 -11.04 6.08 14.54
C ASN A 96 -10.68 6.24 13.06
N LYS A 97 -11.65 6.72 12.26
CA LYS A 97 -11.50 6.96 10.82
C LYS A 97 -10.40 7.98 10.54
N GLU A 98 -10.29 9.03 11.34
CA GLU A 98 -9.31 10.10 11.18
C GLU A 98 -7.88 9.57 11.31
N GLN A 99 -7.65 8.61 12.20
CA GLN A 99 -6.36 7.94 12.32
C GLN A 99 -6.04 7.14 11.05
N VAL A 100 -7.02 6.42 10.47
CA VAL A 100 -6.83 5.74 9.18
C VAL A 100 -6.44 6.73 8.09
N ILE A 101 -7.15 7.87 7.99
CA ILE A 101 -6.83 8.95 7.05
C ILE A 101 -5.39 9.41 7.22
N SER A 102 -5.00 9.69 8.46
CA SER A 102 -3.65 10.16 8.77
C SER A 102 -2.58 9.15 8.35
N ARG A 103 -2.77 7.85 8.62
CA ARG A 103 -1.79 6.81 8.24
C ARG A 103 -1.67 6.63 6.73
N ARG A 104 -2.78 6.71 6.00
CA ARG A 104 -2.75 6.64 4.53
C ARG A 104 -2.03 7.84 3.91
N LYS A 105 -2.22 9.04 4.47
CA LYS A 105 -1.48 10.25 4.07
C LYS A 105 0.01 10.15 4.37
N GLU A 106 0.35 9.77 5.60
CA GLU A 106 1.74 9.56 6.02
C GLU A 106 2.47 8.57 5.11
N ALA A 107 1.87 7.41 4.84
CA ALA A 107 2.45 6.41 3.94
C ALA A 107 2.64 6.97 2.52
N THR A 108 1.65 7.71 2.00
CA THR A 108 1.72 8.30 0.66
C THR A 108 2.82 9.37 0.58
N GLU A 109 2.93 10.24 1.59
CA GLU A 109 3.93 11.31 1.63
C GLU A 109 5.36 10.74 1.65
N LEU A 110 5.61 9.72 2.49
CA LEU A 110 6.91 9.05 2.55
C LEU A 110 7.23 8.30 1.25
N PHE A 111 6.24 7.62 0.66
CA PHE A 111 6.38 6.97 -0.64
C PHE A 111 6.77 7.98 -1.73
N LEU A 112 6.02 9.07 -1.87
CA LEU A 112 6.28 10.08 -2.91
C LEU A 112 7.66 10.74 -2.75
N GLY A 113 8.11 10.93 -1.51
CA GLY A 113 9.45 11.46 -1.23
C GLY A 113 10.61 10.53 -1.60
N ASP A 114 10.35 9.22 -1.68
CA ASP A 114 11.34 8.19 -2.01
C ASP A 114 11.20 7.65 -3.45
N PHE A 115 10.07 7.92 -4.11
CA PHE A 115 9.67 7.22 -5.33
C PHE A 115 10.66 7.38 -6.49
N GLU A 116 11.12 8.60 -6.78
CA GLU A 116 12.01 8.85 -7.93
C GLU A 116 13.39 8.21 -7.74
N ASP A 117 13.96 8.33 -6.54
CA ASP A 117 15.23 7.68 -6.18
C ASP A 117 15.07 6.16 -6.20
N GLY A 118 13.99 5.65 -5.63
CA GLY A 118 13.69 4.22 -5.63
C GLY A 118 13.40 3.65 -7.02
N LEU A 119 12.88 4.44 -7.97
CA LEU A 119 12.78 4.04 -9.39
C LEU A 119 14.18 3.89 -10.01
N PHE A 120 15.07 4.85 -9.76
CA PHE A 120 16.45 4.79 -10.25
C PHE A 120 17.23 3.61 -9.65
N GLU A 121 16.96 3.26 -8.40
CA GLU A 121 17.56 2.13 -7.68
C GLU A 121 16.84 0.78 -7.91
N GLU A 122 15.84 0.73 -8.79
CA GLU A 122 15.03 -0.47 -9.07
C GLU A 122 14.28 -1.04 -7.85
N ARG A 123 14.03 -0.22 -6.82
CA ARG A 123 13.19 -0.56 -5.65
C ARG A 123 11.69 -0.43 -5.92
N TYR A 124 11.28 0.44 -6.85
CA TYR A 124 9.90 0.52 -7.35
C TYR A 124 9.84 -0.03 -8.77
N VAL A 125 9.00 -1.05 -9.01
CA VAL A 125 8.93 -1.74 -10.31
C VAL A 125 7.49 -1.78 -10.81
N GLU A 126 7.27 -1.31 -12.04
CA GLU A 126 5.99 -1.49 -12.72
C GLU A 126 5.78 -2.99 -13.03
N VAL A 127 4.67 -3.57 -12.56
CA VAL A 127 4.35 -4.97 -12.82
C VAL A 127 2.89 -5.19 -13.15
N PHE A 128 2.62 -5.94 -14.23
CA PHE A 128 1.31 -6.50 -14.55
C PHE A 128 1.30 -8.02 -14.36
N LEU A 129 0.69 -8.50 -13.28
CA LEU A 129 0.55 -9.93 -13.03
C LEU A 129 -0.63 -10.52 -13.83
N LYS A 130 -0.31 -11.41 -14.77
CA LYS A 130 -1.31 -12.09 -15.60
C LYS A 130 -1.90 -13.29 -14.87
N CYS A 131 -3.23 -13.33 -14.79
CA CYS A 131 -3.97 -14.50 -14.34
C CYS A 131 -4.29 -15.40 -15.56
N PRO A 132 -3.79 -16.65 -15.61
CA PRO A 132 -3.98 -17.53 -16.78
C PRO A 132 -5.44 -18.00 -16.98
N SER A 133 -6.33 -17.78 -16.00
CA SER A 133 -7.74 -18.18 -16.05
C SER A 133 -8.66 -16.96 -16.22
N LYS A 134 -9.70 -17.10 -17.06
CA LYS A 134 -10.78 -16.10 -17.20
C LYS A 134 -11.63 -15.92 -15.93
N LYS A 135 -11.57 -16.87 -14.99
CA LYS A 135 -12.12 -16.74 -13.64
C LYS A 135 -10.96 -16.48 -12.69
N CYS A 136 -10.72 -15.21 -12.41
CA CYS A 136 -9.71 -14.81 -11.46
C CYS A 136 -10.40 -14.43 -10.14
N TYR A 137 -10.01 -15.10 -9.05
CA TYR A 137 -10.48 -14.78 -7.71
C TYR A 137 -9.42 -13.90 -7.07
N VAL A 138 -9.78 -12.65 -6.75
CA VAL A 138 -8.92 -11.81 -5.91
C VAL A 138 -9.10 -12.29 -4.49
N LEU A 139 -8.02 -12.77 -3.87
CA LEU A 139 -8.02 -13.11 -2.44
C LEU A 139 -8.15 -11.79 -1.66
N LYS A 140 -9.36 -11.47 -1.21
CA LYS A 140 -9.58 -10.39 -0.25
C LYS A 140 -9.18 -10.89 1.12
N PHE A 141 -8.07 -10.39 1.65
CA PHE A 141 -7.81 -10.48 3.09
C PHE A 141 -8.93 -9.71 3.81
N HIS A 142 -9.80 -10.44 4.52
CA HIS A 142 -10.72 -9.84 5.47
C HIS A 142 -9.95 -9.68 6.76
N TRP A 143 -9.80 -8.43 7.20
CA TRP A 143 -9.32 -8.14 8.54
C TRP A 143 -10.44 -8.53 9.53
N PRO A 144 -10.15 -9.31 10.59
CA PRO A 144 -11.12 -9.60 11.64
C PRO A 144 -11.46 -8.36 12.49
#